data_AF-A0A8S2YAJ4-F1
#
_entry.id   AF-A0A8S2YAJ4-F1
#
_cell.length_a   1.000
_cell.length_b   1.000
_cell.length_c   1.000
_cell.angle_alpha   90.00
_cell.angle_beta   90.00
_cell.angle_gamma   90.00
#
_symmetry.space_group_name_H-M   'P 1'
#
loop_
_entity.id
_entity.type
_entity.pdbx_description
1 polymer ?
#
loop_
_entity_poly.entity_id
_entity_poly.type
_entity_poly.pdbx_seq_one_letter_code
_entity_poly.pdbx_strand_id
1 'polypeptide(L)'
;MEQLSTFKLFPVTEATLQMVCHDDQHGFYTSSIHMKKPNIPDLKLHYGDNFSEVHDDLIKTLQEKDSTGITLLYGPPGTGKTFYLRYLINEIKNKSLIFVPPDLVNVSLLKHIF
;
A
#
# COMPACT_ATOMS: atom_id res chain seq x y z
N MET A 1 -15.29 -41.72 13.25
CA MET A 1 -15.09 -40.82 12.10
C MET A 1 -15.62 -39.44 12.46
N GLU A 2 -14.96 -38.72 13.37
CA GLU A 2 -15.43 -37.38 13.75
C GLU A 2 -14.30 -36.67 14.51
N GLN A 3 -13.40 -35.98 13.79
CA GLN A 3 -12.50 -34.95 14.36
C GLN A 3 -11.62 -34.32 13.26
N LEU A 4 -12.22 -33.77 12.20
CA LEU A 4 -11.49 -32.96 11.20
C LEU A 4 -12.28 -31.74 10.68
N SER A 5 -13.37 -31.32 11.34
CA SER A 5 -14.30 -30.30 10.80
C SER A 5 -14.13 -28.88 11.36
N THR A 6 -12.96 -28.48 11.85
CA THR A 6 -12.77 -27.07 12.27
C THR A 6 -11.37 -26.54 12.00
N PHE A 7 -10.96 -26.53 10.72
CA PHE A 7 -10.00 -25.53 10.27
C PHE A 7 -10.78 -24.28 9.88
N LYS A 8 -10.86 -23.30 10.78
CA LYS A 8 -11.25 -21.95 10.40
C LYS A 8 -10.14 -21.41 9.52
N LEU A 9 -10.41 -21.28 8.22
CA LEU A 9 -9.64 -20.40 7.36
C LEU A 9 -9.78 -18.99 7.93
N PHE A 10 -8.75 -18.51 8.61
CA PHE A 10 -8.63 -17.09 8.90
C PHE A 10 -8.37 -16.41 7.54
N PRO A 11 -9.20 -15.45 7.11
CA PRO A 11 -8.87 -14.70 5.90
C PRO A 11 -7.51 -14.06 6.13
N VAL A 12 -6.53 -14.38 5.27
CA VAL A 12 -5.24 -13.70 5.28
C VAL A 12 -5.51 -12.29 4.76
N THR A 13 -5.77 -11.35 5.66
CA THR A 13 -6.02 -9.93 5.36
C THR A 13 -4.71 -9.14 5.33
N GLU A 14 -3.66 -9.68 4.70
CA GLU A 14 -2.41 -8.95 4.49
C GLU A 14 -2.40 -8.41 3.05
N ALA A 15 -2.28 -7.09 2.91
CA ALA A 15 -2.11 -6.51 1.59
C ALA A 15 -0.77 -6.98 1.00
N THR A 16 -0.84 -7.51 -0.23
CA THR A 16 0.35 -7.93 -0.97
C THR A 16 0.81 -6.75 -1.84
N LEU A 17 1.99 -6.23 -1.55
CA LEU A 17 2.60 -5.15 -2.33
C LEU A 17 3.55 -5.76 -3.35
N GLN A 18 3.36 -5.46 -4.63
CA GLN A 18 4.25 -5.92 -5.69
C GLN A 18 5.40 -4.91 -5.84
N MET A 19 6.60 -5.27 -5.41
CA MET A 19 7.79 -4.47 -5.64
C MET A 19 8.34 -4.72 -7.03
N VAL A 20 8.58 -3.66 -7.79
CA VAL A 20 9.31 -3.75 -9.05
C VAL A 20 10.77 -4.05 -8.76
N CYS A 21 11.32 -5.03 -9.46
CA CYS A 21 12.71 -5.44 -9.44
C CYS A 21 13.27 -5.39 -10.86
N HIS A 22 14.60 -5.30 -10.98
CA HIS A 22 15.31 -5.39 -12.25
C HIS A 22 16.57 -6.23 -12.07
N ASP A 23 16.79 -7.19 -12.97
CA ASP A 23 18.07 -7.88 -13.10
C ASP A 23 18.43 -8.11 -14.57
N ASP A 24 19.71 -8.39 -14.84
CA ASP A 24 20.23 -8.53 -16.20
C ASP A 24 19.71 -9.79 -16.93
N GLN A 25 19.16 -10.75 -16.21
CA GLN A 25 18.70 -12.03 -16.76
C GLN A 25 17.21 -12.03 -17.12
N HIS A 26 16.39 -11.33 -16.34
CA HIS A 26 14.92 -11.34 -16.42
C HIS A 26 14.34 -9.97 -16.79
N GLY A 27 15.17 -8.91 -16.82
CA GLY A 27 14.69 -7.55 -17.02
C GLY A 27 13.83 -7.09 -15.84
N PHE A 28 12.73 -6.38 -16.12
CA PHE A 28 11.79 -5.94 -15.09
C PHE A 28 10.80 -7.03 -14.70
N TYR A 29 10.67 -7.28 -13.39
CA TYR A 29 9.69 -8.21 -12.83
C TYR A 29 9.15 -7.68 -11.50
N THR A 30 8.14 -8.34 -10.95
CA THR A 30 7.58 -8.00 -9.64
C THR A 30 7.84 -9.08 -8.61
N SER A 31 8.24 -8.68 -7.41
CA SER A 31 8.35 -9.55 -6.24
C SER A 31 7.34 -9.14 -5.17
N SER A 32 6.65 -10.11 -4.58
CA SER A 32 5.63 -9.85 -3.57
C SER A 32 6.24 -9.55 -2.20
N ILE A 33 5.84 -8.44 -1.59
CA ILE A 33 6.18 -8.06 -0.22
C ILE A 33 4.93 -8.14 0.64
N HIS A 34 5.02 -8.94 1.71
CA HIS A 34 4.01 -9.01 2.74
C HIS A 34 4.19 -7.87 3.73
N MET A 35 3.18 -7.00 3.85
CA MET A 35 3.19 -5.90 4.80
C MET A 35 2.26 -6.18 5.97
N LYS A 36 2.82 -6.27 7.17
CA LYS A 36 2.02 -6.23 8.38
C LYS A 36 1.29 -4.91 8.47
N LYS A 37 -0.03 -4.98 8.67
CA LYS A 37 -0.89 -3.83 8.96
C LYS A 37 -0.41 -3.15 10.24
N PRO A 38 0.01 -1.87 10.19
CA PRO A 38 0.30 -1.10 11.39
C PRO A 38 -0.95 -0.99 12.26
N ASN A 39 -0.78 -1.05 13.57
CA ASN A 39 -1.87 -0.78 14.50
C ASN A 39 -2.01 0.73 14.69
N ILE A 40 -3.08 1.31 14.17
CA ILE A 40 -3.45 2.71 14.39
C ILE A 40 -4.83 2.68 15.09
N PRO A 41 -4.86 2.71 16.42
CA PRO A 41 -6.11 2.58 17.18
C PRO A 41 -7.03 3.79 16.97
N ASP A 42 -6.45 4.97 16.81
CA ASP A 42 -7.20 6.19 16.54
C ASP A 42 -6.41 7.12 15.61
N LEU A 43 -6.88 7.25 14.37
CA LEU A 43 -6.24 8.11 13.36
C LEU A 43 -6.24 9.58 13.81
N LYS A 44 -7.31 10.01 14.50
CA LYS A 44 -7.49 11.37 15.00
C LYS A 44 -6.43 11.71 16.05
N LEU A 45 -6.17 10.78 16.98
CA LEU A 45 -5.15 10.94 18.00
C LEU A 45 -3.73 11.08 17.41
N HIS A 46 -3.45 10.39 16.31
CA HIS A 46 -2.11 10.35 15.73
C HIS A 46 -1.84 11.43 14.68
N TYR A 47 -2.86 11.89 13.95
CA TYR A 47 -2.71 12.81 12.82
C TYR A 47 -3.55 14.09 12.94
N GLY A 48 -4.38 14.19 13.96
CA GLY A 48 -5.22 15.35 14.26
C GLY A 48 -6.65 15.27 13.69
N ASP A 49 -7.50 16.14 14.22
CA ASP A 49 -8.94 16.21 13.96
C ASP A 49 -9.31 16.31 12.48
N ASN A 50 -8.52 17.05 11.71
CA ASN A 50 -8.79 17.33 10.32
C ASN A 50 -8.28 16.23 9.38
N PHE A 51 -7.48 15.27 9.87
CA PHE A 51 -6.86 14.28 9.00
C PHE A 51 -7.79 13.11 8.66
N SER A 52 -8.82 12.86 9.47
CA SER A 52 -9.84 11.87 9.17
C SER A 52 -10.55 12.15 7.85
N GLU A 53 -10.91 13.40 7.57
CA GLU A 53 -11.55 13.79 6.30
C GLU A 53 -10.65 13.51 5.10
N VAL A 54 -9.36 13.87 5.21
CA VAL A 54 -8.35 13.60 4.17
C VAL A 54 -8.21 12.09 3.93
N HIS A 55 -8.22 11.29 4.99
CA HIS A 55 -8.15 9.83 4.87
C HIS A 55 -9.37 9.24 4.16
N ASP A 56 -10.57 9.69 4.53
CA ASP A 56 -11.82 9.21 3.93
C ASP A 56 -11.89 9.53 2.44
N ASP A 57 -11.52 10.76 2.05
CA ASP A 57 -11.43 11.17 0.64
C ASP A 57 -10.39 10.36 -0.13
N LEU A 58 -9.25 10.06 0.50
CA LEU A 58 -8.20 9.27 -0.09
C LEU A 58 -8.64 7.81 -0.33
N ILE A 59 -9.27 7.19 0.67
CA ILE A 59 -9.79 5.82 0.55
C ILE A 59 -10.85 5.75 -0.53
N LYS A 60 -11.79 6.70 -0.55
CA LYS A 60 -12.84 6.79 -1.56
C LYS A 60 -12.23 6.87 -2.96
N THR A 61 -11.31 7.81 -3.18
CA THR A 61 -10.63 7.98 -4.46
C THR A 61 -9.85 6.72 -4.84
N LEU A 62 -9.08 6.15 -3.91
CA LEU A 62 -8.27 4.96 -4.17
C LEU A 62 -9.09 3.68 -4.33
N GLN A 63 -10.37 3.63 -3.93
CA GLN A 63 -11.24 2.47 -4.14
C GLN A 63 -12.15 2.61 -5.37
N GLU A 64 -12.37 3.82 -5.87
CA GLU A 64 -13.10 4.06 -7.12
C GLU A 64 -12.39 3.36 -8.30
N LYS A 65 -13.16 2.64 -9.12
CA LYS A 65 -12.62 1.70 -10.13
C LYS A 65 -11.75 2.39 -11.18
N ASP A 66 -12.19 3.56 -11.64
CA ASP A 66 -11.58 4.31 -12.74
C ASP A 66 -11.02 5.66 -12.27
N SER A 67 -10.65 5.74 -10.98
CA SER A 67 -10.02 6.92 -10.40
C SER A 67 -8.65 7.17 -11.03
N THR A 68 -8.41 8.37 -11.55
CA THR A 68 -7.08 8.81 -12.01
C THR A 68 -6.61 9.99 -11.18
N GLY A 69 -5.34 9.99 -10.76
CA GLY A 69 -4.78 11.11 -10.02
C GLY A 69 -3.44 10.78 -9.39
N ILE A 70 -2.82 11.81 -8.80
CA ILE A 70 -1.56 11.69 -8.05
C ILE A 70 -1.79 12.25 -6.66
N THR A 71 -1.52 11.44 -5.64
CA THR A 71 -1.49 11.89 -4.24
C THR A 71 -0.05 12.00 -3.78
N LEU A 72 0.31 13.13 -3.18
CA LEU A 72 1.62 13.35 -2.57
C LEU A 72 1.50 13.52 -1.06
N LEU A 73 2.11 12.61 -0.30
CA LEU A 73 2.26 12.74 1.15
C LEU A 73 3.54 13.52 1.47
N TYR A 74 3.40 14.78 1.93
CA TYR A 74 4.52 15.65 2.28
C TYR A 74 4.42 16.16 3.72
N GLY A 75 5.55 16.61 4.28
CA GLY A 75 5.61 17.19 5.63
C GLY A 75 6.98 16.99 6.30
N PRO A 76 7.22 17.57 7.49
CA PRO A 76 8.48 17.47 8.22
C PRO A 76 8.95 16.02 8.49
N PRO A 77 10.25 15.76 8.68
CA PRO A 77 10.73 14.44 9.07
C PRO A 77 10.10 14.01 10.41
N GLY A 78 9.81 12.72 10.56
CA GLY A 78 9.19 12.18 11.78
C GLY A 78 7.66 12.26 11.86
N THR A 79 6.96 12.89 10.91
CA THR A 79 5.48 12.99 10.93
C THR A 79 4.72 11.74 10.49
N GLY A 80 5.38 10.57 10.47
CA GLY A 80 4.68 9.30 10.23
C GLY A 80 4.18 9.05 8.80
N LYS A 81 4.69 9.75 7.77
CA LYS A 81 4.29 9.54 6.35
C LYS A 81 4.39 8.08 5.90
N THR A 82 5.56 7.46 6.07
CA THR A 82 5.79 6.05 5.71
C THR A 82 4.93 5.11 6.54
N PHE A 83 4.67 5.47 7.81
CA PHE A 83 3.81 4.70 8.70
C PHE A 83 2.35 4.73 8.23
N TYR A 84 1.84 5.91 7.87
CA TYR A 84 0.51 6.09 7.28
C TYR A 84 0.38 5.37 5.93
N LEU A 85 1.37 5.46 5.05
CA LEU A 85 1.34 4.77 3.76
C LEU A 85 1.21 3.25 3.93
N ARG A 86 1.90 2.65 4.90
CA ARG A 86 1.76 1.22 5.24
C ARG A 86 0.37 0.88 5.78
N TYR A 87 -0.23 1.77 6.55
CA TYR A 87 -1.60 1.62 7.03
C TYR A 87 -2.59 1.69 5.86
N LEU A 88 -2.48 2.72 5.02
CA LEU A 88 -3.32 2.94 3.85
C LEU A 88 -3.29 1.75 2.87
N ILE A 89 -2.11 1.23 2.55
CA ILE A 89 -1.92 0.04 1.69
C ILE A 89 -2.75 -1.15 2.18
N ASN A 90 -2.93 -1.30 3.50
CA ASN A 90 -3.71 -2.38 4.10
C ASN A 90 -5.23 -2.11 4.12
N GLU A 91 -5.67 -0.86 3.93
CA GLU A 91 -7.09 -0.50 3.84
C GLU A 91 -7.64 -0.62 2.42
N ILE A 92 -6.78 -0.52 1.40
CA ILE A 92 -7.17 -0.67 0.00
C ILE A 92 -7.43 -2.15 -0.29
N LYS A 93 -8.64 -2.46 -0.77
CA LYS A 93 -9.07 -3.81 -1.15
C LYS A 93 -9.24 -3.89 -2.66
N ASN A 94 -8.99 -5.06 -3.23
CA ASN A 94 -9.28 -5.37 -4.64
C ASN A 94 -8.54 -4.51 -5.68
N LYS A 95 -7.39 -3.92 -5.33
CA LYS A 95 -6.48 -3.25 -6.28
C LYS A 95 -5.08 -3.86 -6.20
N SER A 96 -4.41 -3.93 -7.34
CA SER A 96 -2.99 -4.27 -7.40
C SER A 96 -2.18 -3.05 -6.94
N LEU A 97 -1.33 -3.25 -5.94
CA LEU A 97 -0.46 -2.21 -5.40
C LEU A 97 0.97 -2.47 -5.85
N ILE A 98 1.60 -1.47 -6.44
CA ILE A 98 2.97 -1.54 -6.95
C ILE A 98 3.84 -0.57 -6.15
N PHE A 99 5.01 -1.03 -5.75
CA PHE A 99 6.06 -0.20 -5.18
C PHE A 99 7.26 -0.16 -6.12
N VAL A 100 7.68 1.05 -6.46
CA VAL A 100 8.86 1.28 -7.29
C VAL A 100 9.99 1.77 -6.37
N PRO A 101 11.03 0.95 -6.12
CA PRO A 101 12.19 1.37 -5.37
C PRO A 101 12.84 2.61 -6.00
N PRO A 102 13.32 3.59 -5.20
CA PRO A 102 13.97 4.79 -5.72
C PRO A 102 15.11 4.51 -6.70
N ASP A 103 15.86 3.45 -6.48
CA ASP A 103 17.00 3.07 -7.33
C ASP A 103 16.55 2.68 -8.75
N LEU A 104 15.30 2.18 -8.91
CA LEU A 104 14.73 1.86 -10.22
C LEU A 104 14.16 3.08 -10.95
N VAL A 105 13.93 4.18 -10.23
CA VAL A 105 13.40 5.43 -10.81
C VAL A 105 14.45 6.12 -11.70
N ASN A 106 15.74 5.89 -11.43
CA ASN A 106 16.85 6.44 -12.20
C ASN A 106 17.20 5.58 -13.44
N VAL A 107 16.75 4.33 -13.45
CA VAL A 107 16.75 3.49 -14.66
C VAL A 107 15.64 4.04 -15.57
N SER A 108 15.77 3.97 -16.89
CA SER A 108 14.91 4.60 -17.91
C SER A 108 13.38 4.36 -17.82
N LEU A 109 12.89 3.68 -16.78
CA LEU A 109 11.49 3.39 -16.44
C LEU A 109 10.57 4.61 -16.52
N LEU A 110 11.00 5.76 -15.97
CA LEU A 110 10.17 6.97 -15.96
C LEU A 110 9.91 7.55 -17.35
N LYS A 111 10.81 7.32 -18.32
CA LYS A 111 10.66 7.85 -19.69
C LYS A 111 9.59 7.11 -20.51
N HIS A 112 9.10 5.98 -20.01
CA HIS A 112 8.12 5.13 -20.70
C HIS A 112 6.77 5.06 -19.97
N ILE A 113 6.68 5.57 -18.73
CA ILE A 113 5.45 5.55 -17.91
C ILE A 113 4.72 6.90 -17.97
N PHE A 114 5.41 8.00 -18.26
CA PHE A 114 4.86 9.34 -18.49
C PHE A 114 5.18 9.79 -19.92
#